data_AF-A0A4R6JJA6-F1
#
_entry.id   AF-A0A4R6JJA6-F1
#
_cell.length_a   1.000
_cell.length_b   1.000
_cell.length_c   1.000
_cell.angle_alpha   90.00
_cell.angle_beta   90.00
_cell.angle_gamma   90.00
#
_symmetry.space_group_name_H-M   'P 1'
#
loop_
_entity.id
_entity.type
_entity.pdbx_description
1 polymer ?
#
loop_
_entity_poly.entity_id
_entity_poly.type
_entity_poly.pdbx_seq_one_letter_code
_entity_poly.pdbx_strand_id
1 'polypeptide(L)'
;MFVQWKRMERGGLRRAHESVMPLWQRTRRFRTYSPWLVLGAVQTQSYTRALLRGTAARRGLPDDVEDAVRVRNERRKLLHQKDRTFTVLVEEAVLRNVMGDTDVMAGQLGHLLTVSELPSVSLGILPLGADRTAMPPVEDFWIFDDAQVNVELISGYLTITQPGEVAMYADAFARLSKIAVVGAPARRLIASALEALQ
;
A
#
# COMPACT_ATOMS: atom_id res chain seq x y z
N MET A 1 -17.34 -7.37 7.30
CA MET A 1 -17.34 -6.85 8.68
C MET A 1 -16.61 -5.52 8.74
N PHE A 2 -17.24 -4.47 9.29
CA PHE A 2 -16.60 -3.17 9.51
C PHE A 2 -15.85 -3.13 10.84
N VAL A 3 -14.63 -2.59 10.83
CA VAL A 3 -13.78 -2.42 12.03
C VAL A 3 -13.39 -0.96 12.15
N GLN A 4 -13.83 -0.31 13.23
CA GLN A 4 -13.50 1.09 13.51
C GLN A 4 -12.04 1.25 13.93
N TRP A 5 -11.36 2.29 13.42
CA TRP A 5 -10.00 2.62 13.81
C TRP A 5 -9.88 2.86 15.31
N LYS A 6 -10.81 3.61 15.89
CA LYS A 6 -10.87 3.89 17.33
C LYS A 6 -10.89 2.61 18.18
N ARG A 7 -11.50 1.53 17.69
CA ARG A 7 -11.54 0.24 18.37
C ARG A 7 -10.22 -0.52 18.20
N MET A 8 -9.73 -0.62 16.96
CA MET A 8 -8.51 -1.36 16.63
C MET A 8 -7.26 -0.74 17.25
N GLU A 9 -7.17 0.59 17.24
CA GLU A 9 -6.00 1.38 17.63
C GLU A 9 -6.09 1.87 19.07
N ARG A 10 -7.09 1.42 19.85
CA ARG A 10 -7.25 1.79 21.27
C ARG A 10 -5.99 1.50 22.09
N GLY A 11 -5.22 0.47 21.70
CA GLY A 11 -3.97 0.09 22.34
C GLY A 11 -2.70 0.63 21.66
N GLY A 12 -2.83 1.63 20.79
CA GLY A 12 -1.73 2.16 19.97
C GLY A 12 -1.60 1.50 18.60
N LEU A 13 -0.78 2.12 17.74
CA LEU A 13 -0.54 1.66 16.37
C LEU A 13 0.24 0.34 16.34
N ARG A 14 1.12 0.12 17.31
CA ARG A 14 1.91 -1.12 17.41
C ARG A 14 0.99 -2.33 17.50
N ARG A 15 0.08 -2.36 18.48
CA ARG A 15 -0.83 -3.49 18.68
C ARG A 15 -1.77 -3.69 17.49
N ALA A 16 -2.24 -2.59 16.89
CA ALA A 16 -3.04 -2.63 15.67
C ALA A 16 -2.27 -3.33 14.54
N HIS A 17 -0.99 -2.99 14.33
CA HIS A 17 -0.17 -3.62 13.30
C HIS A 17 0.23 -5.07 13.62
N GLU A 18 0.44 -5.41 14.89
CA GLU A 18 0.68 -6.80 15.36
C GLU A 18 -0.54 -7.67 15.06
N SER A 19 -1.75 -7.17 15.33
CA SER A 19 -3.00 -7.92 15.18
C SER A 19 -3.26 -8.45 13.76
N VAL A 20 -2.76 -7.75 12.73
CA VAL A 20 -2.94 -8.15 11.33
C VAL A 20 -1.73 -8.90 10.77
N MET A 21 -0.62 -9.00 11.52
CA MET A 21 0.58 -9.71 11.05
C MET A 21 0.32 -11.18 10.67
N PRO A 22 -0.49 -11.96 11.41
CA PRO A 22 -0.81 -13.33 11.00
C PRO A 22 -1.49 -13.44 9.63
N LEU A 23 -2.22 -12.39 9.18
CA LEU A 23 -2.79 -12.33 7.83
C LEU A 23 -1.69 -12.17 6.78
N TRP A 24 -0.77 -11.24 7.00
CA TRP A 24 0.39 -11.06 6.12
C TRP A 24 1.25 -12.33 6.04
N GLN A 25 1.49 -13.00 7.17
CA GLN A 25 2.31 -14.21 7.23
C GLN A 25 1.69 -15.40 6.49
N ARG A 26 0.36 -15.54 6.43
CA ARG A 26 -0.28 -16.64 5.68
C ARG A 26 -0.50 -16.32 4.19
N THR A 27 -0.54 -15.04 3.82
CA THR A 27 -0.89 -14.60 2.46
C THR A 27 0.20 -14.94 1.45
N ARG A 28 -0.14 -15.67 0.40
CA ARG A 28 0.82 -16.04 -0.67
C ARG A 28 0.77 -15.08 -1.85
N ARG A 29 -0.39 -14.55 -2.18
CA ARG A 29 -0.60 -13.58 -3.25
C ARG A 29 -1.26 -12.34 -2.67
N PHE A 30 -0.47 -11.28 -2.56
CA PHE A 30 -0.94 -9.98 -2.12
C PHE A 30 -1.15 -9.08 -3.34
N ARG A 31 -2.32 -8.48 -3.45
CA ARG A 31 -2.64 -7.49 -4.49
C ARG A 31 -3.17 -6.24 -3.85
N THR A 32 -2.82 -5.08 -4.37
CA THR A 32 -3.35 -3.84 -3.82
C THR A 32 -3.39 -2.70 -4.82
N TYR A 33 -4.39 -1.85 -4.69
CA TYR A 33 -4.52 -0.59 -5.39
C TYR A 33 -4.59 0.55 -4.38
N SER A 34 -3.77 1.60 -4.60
CA SER A 34 -3.81 2.83 -3.81
C SER A 34 -3.86 4.10 -4.65
N PRO A 35 -4.88 4.95 -4.47
CA PRO A 35 -4.94 6.24 -5.12
C PRO A 35 -4.27 7.38 -4.32
N TRP A 36 -3.86 7.16 -3.08
CA TRP A 36 -3.45 8.27 -2.19
C TRP A 36 -2.11 8.12 -1.48
N LEU A 37 -1.54 6.90 -1.32
CA LEU A 37 -0.23 6.73 -0.68
C LEU A 37 0.49 5.46 -1.13
N VAL A 38 1.81 5.42 -0.95
CA VAL A 38 2.59 4.20 -1.23
C VAL A 38 2.31 3.18 -0.13
N LEU A 39 1.83 1.98 -0.48
CA LEU A 39 1.35 1.01 0.52
C LEU A 39 2.43 0.16 1.19
N GLY A 40 2.08 -0.35 2.38
CA GLY A 40 3.01 -0.75 3.44
C GLY A 40 4.15 -1.70 3.08
N ALA A 41 3.94 -2.72 2.25
CA ALA A 41 4.97 -3.73 2.00
C ALA A 41 6.20 -3.15 1.26
N VAL A 42 5.98 -2.10 0.45
CA VAL A 42 7.01 -1.44 -0.37
C VAL A 42 7.42 -0.08 0.21
N GLN A 43 7.10 0.20 1.48
CA GLN A 43 7.52 1.42 2.16
C GLN A 43 8.93 1.28 2.76
N THR A 44 9.66 2.38 2.73
CA THR A 44 10.86 2.59 3.54
C THR A 44 10.48 2.85 5.01
N GLN A 45 11.44 2.65 5.91
CA GLN A 45 11.22 2.92 7.33
C GLN A 45 10.89 4.40 7.59
N SER A 46 11.57 5.32 6.88
CA SER A 46 11.35 6.76 7.02
C SER A 46 9.97 7.18 6.53
N TYR A 47 9.52 6.66 5.38
CA TYR A 47 8.16 6.91 4.88
C TYR A 47 7.10 6.33 5.82
N THR A 48 7.28 5.09 6.28
CA THR A 48 6.40 4.49 7.28
C THR A 48 6.31 5.37 8.54
N ARG A 49 7.44 5.85 9.05
CA ARG A 49 7.47 6.70 10.25
C ARG A 49 6.69 8.00 10.03
N ALA A 50 6.91 8.69 8.92
CA ALA A 50 6.19 9.92 8.58
C ALA A 50 4.67 9.69 8.51
N LEU A 51 4.25 8.63 7.81
CA LEU A 51 2.84 8.26 7.69
C LEU A 51 2.20 7.93 9.05
N LEU A 52 2.89 7.16 9.89
CA LEU A 52 2.36 6.73 11.18
C LEU A 52 2.30 7.89 12.19
N ARG A 53 3.24 8.84 12.16
CA ARG A 53 3.15 10.09 12.94
C ARG A 53 1.93 10.92 12.53
N GLY A 54 1.71 11.11 11.23
CA GLY A 54 0.52 11.82 10.75
C GLY A 54 -0.79 11.11 11.13
N THR A 55 -0.79 9.77 11.07
CA THR A 55 -1.94 8.95 11.49
C THR A 55 -2.22 9.09 12.99
N ALA A 56 -1.19 8.96 13.84
CA ALA A 56 -1.31 9.10 15.29
C ALA A 56 -1.83 10.49 15.69
N ALA A 57 -1.27 11.55 15.09
CA ALA A 57 -1.70 12.92 15.33
C ALA A 57 -3.18 13.14 14.94
N ARG A 58 -3.57 12.72 13.73
CA ARG A 58 -4.95 12.87 13.23
C ARG A 58 -5.96 12.09 14.08
N ARG A 59 -5.57 10.92 14.59
CA ARG A 59 -6.46 10.00 15.32
C ARG A 59 -6.37 10.15 16.84
N GLY A 60 -5.51 11.02 17.37
CA GLY A 60 -5.31 11.25 18.80
C GLY A 60 -4.79 10.01 19.54
N LEU A 61 -3.84 9.28 18.94
CA LEU A 61 -3.31 8.02 19.46
C LEU A 61 -2.05 8.25 20.32
N PRO A 62 -1.70 7.29 21.21
CA PRO A 62 -0.41 7.29 21.90
C PRO A 62 0.75 7.30 20.90
N ASP A 63 1.87 7.91 21.29
CA ASP A 63 3.09 7.91 20.48
C ASP A 63 3.88 6.60 20.65
N ASP A 64 3.39 5.54 20.01
CA ASP A 64 4.08 4.25 19.88
C ASP A 64 4.61 4.02 18.45
N VAL A 65 4.89 5.11 17.73
CA VAL A 65 5.21 5.07 16.30
C VAL A 65 6.48 4.25 16.02
N GLU A 66 7.53 4.39 16.82
CA GLU A 66 8.77 3.63 16.61
C GLU A 66 8.57 2.12 16.76
N ASP A 67 7.73 1.70 17.71
CA ASP A 67 7.34 0.30 17.86
C ASP A 67 6.52 -0.19 16.66
N ALA A 68 5.55 0.61 16.23
CA ALA A 68 4.71 0.33 15.08
C ALA A 68 5.52 0.21 13.78
N VAL A 69 6.53 1.07 13.60
CA VAL A 69 7.50 1.02 12.49
C VAL A 69 8.24 -0.32 12.49
N ARG A 70 8.71 -0.80 13.66
CA ARG A 70 9.40 -2.10 13.77
C ARG A 70 8.50 -3.26 13.36
N VAL A 71 7.24 -3.25 13.78
CA VAL A 71 6.27 -4.29 13.39
C VAL A 71 6.01 -4.26 11.88
N ARG A 72 5.89 -3.08 11.28
CA ARG A 72 5.63 -2.95 9.84
C ARG A 72 6.84 -3.36 9.00
N ASN A 73 8.07 -3.15 9.49
CA ASN A 73 9.29 -3.63 8.84
C ASN A 73 9.34 -5.15 8.65
N GLU A 74 8.71 -5.94 9.53
CA GLU A 74 8.59 -7.39 9.35
C GLU A 74 7.81 -7.76 8.08
N ARG A 75 6.87 -6.90 7.64
CA ARG A 75 6.14 -7.11 6.38
C ARG A 75 7.04 -6.92 5.16
N ARG A 76 8.00 -6.00 5.22
CA ARG A 76 8.97 -5.77 4.14
C ARG A 76 9.82 -7.02 3.90
N LYS A 77 10.17 -7.76 4.95
CA LYS A 77 10.90 -9.03 4.83
C LYS A 77 10.13 -10.08 4.02
N LEU A 78 8.80 -10.02 4.00
CA LEU A 78 7.96 -10.93 3.23
C LEU A 78 8.14 -10.78 1.71
N LEU A 79 8.57 -9.59 1.24
CA LEU A 79 8.88 -9.37 -0.18
C LEU A 79 9.98 -10.31 -0.68
N HIS A 80 10.90 -10.73 0.18
CA HIS A 80 12.04 -11.58 -0.17
C HIS A 80 11.79 -13.07 0.08
N GLN A 81 10.62 -13.44 0.60
CA GLN A 81 10.28 -14.85 0.84
C GLN A 81 9.90 -15.53 -0.48
N LYS A 82 10.45 -16.73 -0.67
CA LYS A 82 10.03 -17.62 -1.77
C LYS A 82 8.54 -17.95 -1.60
N ASP A 83 7.86 -18.22 -2.72
CA ASP A 83 6.43 -18.56 -2.79
C ASP A 83 5.46 -17.44 -2.41
N ARG A 84 5.88 -16.17 -2.50
CA ARG A 84 5.01 -15.02 -2.34
C ARG A 84 5.09 -14.07 -3.51
N THR A 85 3.95 -13.51 -3.88
CA THR A 85 3.85 -12.48 -4.92
C THR A 85 3.12 -11.26 -4.39
N PHE A 86 3.60 -10.09 -4.82
CA PHE A 86 3.08 -8.78 -4.46
C PHE A 86 2.80 -8.01 -5.74
N THR A 87 1.54 -7.74 -6.04
CA THR A 87 1.16 -6.86 -7.15
C THR A 87 0.63 -5.56 -6.57
N VAL A 88 1.36 -4.48 -6.79
CA VAL A 88 1.07 -3.16 -6.22
C VAL A 88 0.73 -2.24 -7.36
N LEU A 89 -0.48 -1.68 -7.35
CA LEU A 89 -0.93 -0.62 -8.24
C LEU A 89 -1.04 0.67 -7.45
N VAL A 90 -0.45 1.74 -7.96
CA VAL A 90 -0.60 3.08 -7.39
C VAL A 90 -0.88 4.10 -8.47
N GLU A 91 -1.67 5.13 -8.15
CA GLU A 91 -1.84 6.28 -9.04
C GLU A 91 -0.54 7.09 -9.13
N GLU A 92 -0.19 7.62 -10.31
CA GLU A 92 1.03 8.42 -10.48
C GLU A 92 1.08 9.63 -9.54
N ALA A 93 -0.08 10.22 -9.22
CA ALA A 93 -0.19 11.32 -8.26
C ALA A 93 0.41 10.97 -6.88
N VAL A 94 0.36 9.70 -6.47
CA VAL A 94 0.95 9.21 -5.21
C VAL A 94 2.46 9.43 -5.17
N LEU A 95 3.14 9.39 -6.31
CA LEU A 95 4.59 9.59 -6.39
C LEU A 95 4.98 11.04 -6.07
N ARG A 96 4.02 11.98 -6.13
CA ARG A 96 4.22 13.42 -5.90
C ARG A 96 3.56 13.91 -4.62
N ASN A 97 2.69 13.11 -3.99
CA ASN A 97 2.10 13.41 -2.68
C ASN A 97 3.16 13.25 -1.58
N VAL A 98 3.68 14.37 -1.08
CA VAL A 98 4.74 14.38 -0.07
C VAL A 98 4.28 13.77 1.25
N MET A 99 5.06 12.80 1.73
CA MET A 99 4.93 12.22 3.07
C MET A 99 6.25 12.39 3.81
N GLY A 100 6.24 13.19 4.88
CA GLY A 100 7.47 13.63 5.53
C GLY A 100 8.07 14.82 4.79
N ASP A 101 9.31 14.70 4.36
CA ASP A 101 10.05 15.73 3.62
C ASP A 101 10.61 15.17 2.29
N THR A 102 11.35 16.02 1.58
CA THR A 102 11.99 15.70 0.30
C THR A 102 12.92 14.49 0.41
N ASP A 103 13.71 14.38 1.48
CA ASP A 103 14.66 13.28 1.68
C ASP A 103 13.92 11.95 1.90
N VAL A 104 12.83 11.97 2.68
CA VAL A 104 11.95 10.82 2.88
C VAL A 104 11.35 10.35 1.55
N MET A 105 10.85 11.29 0.74
CA MET A 105 10.27 10.98 -0.56
C MET A 105 11.32 10.46 -1.55
N ALA A 106 12.50 11.08 -1.61
CA ALA A 106 13.58 10.63 -2.48
C ALA A 106 14.02 9.20 -2.13
N GLY A 107 14.19 8.91 -0.84
CA GLY A 107 14.48 7.56 -0.36
C GLY A 107 13.36 6.56 -0.69
N GLN A 108 12.09 6.98 -0.57
CA GLN A 108 10.95 6.14 -0.92
C GLN A 108 10.88 5.82 -2.41
N LEU A 109 11.03 6.81 -3.29
CA LEU A 109 10.98 6.63 -4.74
C LEU A 109 12.18 5.79 -5.23
N GLY A 110 13.38 6.04 -4.71
CA GLY A 110 14.55 5.20 -4.96
C GLY A 110 14.31 3.75 -4.53
N HIS A 111 13.69 3.54 -3.37
CA HIS A 111 13.33 2.20 -2.92
C HIS A 111 12.33 1.51 -3.84
N LEU A 112 11.34 2.24 -4.37
CA LEU A 112 10.38 1.70 -5.35
C LEU A 112 11.07 1.18 -6.62
N LEU A 113 12.09 1.90 -7.11
CA LEU A 113 12.91 1.43 -8.23
C LEU A 113 13.57 0.09 -7.88
N THR A 114 14.23 -0.01 -6.73
CA THR A 114 14.89 -1.25 -6.28
C THR A 114 13.90 -2.40 -6.11
N VAL A 115 12.77 -2.21 -5.42
CA VAL A 115 11.83 -3.32 -5.18
C VAL A 115 11.10 -3.75 -6.45
N SER A 116 10.96 -2.86 -7.45
CA SER A 116 10.37 -3.21 -8.75
C SER A 116 11.21 -4.22 -9.55
N GLU A 117 12.46 -4.46 -9.15
CA GLU A 117 13.34 -5.46 -9.76
C GLU A 117 13.23 -6.84 -9.09
N LEU A 118 12.54 -6.94 -7.95
CA LEU A 118 12.35 -8.22 -7.27
C LEU A 118 11.39 -9.10 -8.08
N PRO A 119 11.70 -10.40 -8.28
CA PRO A 119 10.83 -11.30 -9.05
C PRO A 119 9.48 -11.57 -8.36
N SER A 120 9.40 -11.33 -7.06
CA SER A 120 8.18 -11.43 -6.25
C SER A 120 7.31 -10.18 -6.32
N VAL A 121 7.76 -9.09 -6.94
CA VAL A 121 7.08 -7.80 -6.95
C VAL A 121 6.73 -7.37 -8.37
N SER A 122 5.46 -7.05 -8.59
CA SER A 122 4.99 -6.35 -9.78
C SER A 122 4.46 -4.99 -9.36
N LEU A 123 5.20 -3.93 -9.69
CA LEU A 123 4.79 -2.55 -9.43
C LEU A 123 4.20 -1.94 -10.71
N GLY A 124 2.92 -1.59 -10.65
CA GLY A 124 2.20 -0.87 -11.69
C GLY A 124 1.86 0.54 -11.26
N ILE A 125 1.99 1.49 -12.18
CA ILE A 125 1.62 2.89 -11.98
C ILE A 125 0.48 3.21 -12.94
N LEU A 126 -0.61 3.78 -12.43
CA LEU A 126 -1.66 4.34 -13.27
C LEU A 126 -1.23 5.76 -13.69
N PRO A 127 -0.93 6.02 -14.97
CA PRO A 127 -0.42 7.32 -15.40
C PRO A 127 -1.44 8.44 -15.25
N LEU A 128 -0.96 9.66 -15.01
CA LEU A 128 -1.79 10.85 -15.15
C LEU A 128 -2.34 10.95 -16.58
N GLY A 129 -3.63 11.26 -16.71
CA GLY A 129 -4.30 11.38 -18.00
C GLY A 129 -4.67 10.06 -18.68
N ALA A 130 -4.47 8.90 -18.04
CA ALA A 130 -4.97 7.64 -18.55
C ALA A 130 -6.51 7.62 -18.65
N ASP A 131 -7.06 6.94 -19.66
CA ASP A 131 -8.51 6.76 -19.78
C ASP A 131 -9.03 5.83 -18.66
N ARG A 132 -9.89 6.38 -17.80
CA ARG A 132 -10.52 5.69 -16.67
C ARG A 132 -11.96 5.28 -16.97
N THR A 133 -12.46 5.41 -18.19
CA THR A 133 -13.86 5.09 -18.53
C THR A 133 -14.21 3.63 -18.23
N ALA A 134 -13.29 2.70 -18.51
CA ALA A 134 -13.48 1.27 -18.23
C ALA A 134 -13.37 0.90 -16.74
N MET A 135 -12.84 1.81 -15.91
CA MET A 135 -12.70 1.65 -14.47
C MET A 135 -12.56 3.03 -13.82
N PRO A 136 -13.66 3.69 -13.42
CA PRO A 136 -13.59 4.97 -12.74
C PRO A 136 -12.83 4.88 -11.41
N PRO A 137 -12.44 6.02 -10.81
CA PRO A 137 -11.81 6.04 -9.50
C PRO A 137 -12.62 5.30 -8.45
N VAL A 138 -11.93 4.50 -7.63
CA VAL A 138 -12.47 3.72 -6.51
C VAL A 138 -11.59 3.91 -5.28
N GLU A 139 -12.06 3.37 -4.16
CA GLU A 139 -11.34 3.35 -2.89
C GLU A 139 -10.07 2.50 -2.90
N ASP A 140 -9.20 2.70 -1.91
CA ASP A 140 -8.04 1.84 -1.66
C ASP A 140 -8.46 0.48 -1.12
N PHE A 141 -7.83 -0.57 -1.63
CA PHE A 141 -8.08 -1.91 -1.16
C PHE A 141 -6.85 -2.82 -1.27
N TRP A 142 -6.85 -3.85 -0.43
CA TRP A 142 -5.86 -4.92 -0.43
C TRP A 142 -6.55 -6.28 -0.48
N ILE A 143 -6.11 -7.13 -1.40
CA ILE A 143 -6.58 -8.49 -1.57
C ILE A 143 -5.51 -9.44 -1.05
N PHE A 144 -5.89 -10.28 -0.08
CA PHE A 144 -5.08 -11.33 0.50
C PHE A 144 -5.55 -12.68 -0.07
N ASP A 145 -4.72 -13.26 -0.94
CA ASP A 145 -5.06 -14.42 -1.76
C ASP A 145 -6.38 -14.19 -2.51
N ASP A 146 -7.23 -15.20 -2.67
CA ASP A 146 -8.60 -15.04 -3.19
C ASP A 146 -9.64 -15.14 -2.05
N ALA A 147 -9.24 -14.83 -0.81
CA ALA A 147 -10.02 -15.13 0.38
C ALA A 147 -10.52 -13.91 1.14
N GLN A 148 -9.76 -12.80 1.13
CA GLN A 148 -10.08 -11.63 1.93
C GLN A 148 -9.69 -10.35 1.21
N VAL A 149 -10.60 -9.37 1.21
CA VAL A 149 -10.33 -7.99 0.81
C VAL A 149 -10.45 -7.10 2.04
N ASN A 150 -9.50 -6.20 2.22
CA ASN A 150 -9.64 -5.10 3.15
C ASN A 150 -9.78 -3.79 2.36
N VAL A 151 -10.58 -2.86 2.86
CA VAL A 151 -10.85 -1.56 2.23
C VAL A 151 -10.67 -0.45 3.25
N GLU A 152 -9.77 0.50 3.02
CA GLU A 152 -9.51 1.63 3.94
C GLU A 152 -10.63 2.67 3.85
N LEU A 153 -11.16 3.08 5.00
CA LEU A 153 -12.08 4.21 5.13
C LEU A 153 -11.52 5.20 6.15
N ILE A 154 -12.05 6.42 6.17
CA ILE A 154 -11.62 7.45 7.15
C ILE A 154 -11.85 6.98 8.60
N SER A 155 -12.95 6.27 8.85
CA SER A 155 -13.43 5.88 10.19
C SER A 155 -13.06 4.45 10.61
N GLY A 156 -12.63 3.61 9.66
CA GLY A 156 -12.32 2.21 9.89
C GLY A 156 -11.89 1.51 8.60
N TYR A 157 -11.96 0.19 8.58
CA TYR A 157 -11.83 -0.58 7.35
C TYR A 157 -12.91 -1.65 7.27
N LEU A 158 -13.26 -2.03 6.04
CA LEU A 158 -14.08 -3.20 5.78
C LEU A 158 -13.16 -4.41 5.62
N THR A 159 -13.53 -5.52 6.24
CA THR A 159 -13.02 -6.86 5.93
C THR A 159 -14.11 -7.62 5.19
N ILE A 160 -13.84 -7.97 3.94
CA ILE A 160 -14.76 -8.63 3.03
C ILE A 160 -14.22 -10.03 2.77
N THR A 161 -15.01 -11.04 3.08
CA THR A 161 -14.67 -12.46 2.87
C THR A 161 -15.76 -13.19 2.08
N GLN A 162 -16.83 -12.49 1.71
CA GLN A 162 -17.90 -13.06 0.91
C GLN A 162 -17.38 -13.32 -0.51
N PRO A 163 -17.39 -14.56 -1.02
CA PRO A 163 -16.71 -14.91 -2.27
C PRO A 163 -17.12 -14.05 -3.48
N GLY A 164 -18.40 -13.72 -3.60
CA GLY A 164 -18.90 -12.85 -4.68
C GLY A 164 -18.31 -11.44 -4.64
N GLU A 165 -18.22 -10.83 -3.47
CA GLU A 165 -17.62 -9.50 -3.31
C GLU A 165 -16.10 -9.55 -3.52
N VAL A 166 -15.41 -10.58 -3.02
CA VAL A 166 -13.97 -10.77 -3.27
C VAL A 166 -13.70 -10.88 -4.78
N ALA A 167 -14.55 -11.59 -5.53
CA ALA A 167 -14.46 -11.67 -6.98
C ALA A 167 -14.67 -10.32 -7.67
N MET A 168 -15.57 -9.46 -7.17
CA MET A 168 -15.76 -8.10 -7.70
C MET A 168 -14.50 -7.25 -7.54
N TYR A 169 -13.84 -7.29 -6.38
CA TYR A 169 -12.56 -6.60 -6.17
C TYR A 169 -11.43 -7.17 -7.03
N ALA A 170 -11.42 -8.48 -7.26
CA ALA A 170 -10.47 -9.10 -8.17
C ALA A 170 -10.67 -8.64 -9.63
N ASP A 171 -11.92 -8.50 -10.10
CA ASP A 171 -12.24 -7.95 -11.43
C ASP A 171 -11.84 -6.47 -11.53
N ALA A 172 -12.17 -5.67 -10.52
CA ALA A 172 -11.75 -4.27 -10.43
C ALA A 172 -10.22 -4.14 -10.51
N PHE A 173 -9.48 -4.96 -9.74
CA PHE A 173 -8.02 -5.00 -9.78
C PHE A 173 -7.50 -5.38 -11.18
N ALA A 174 -8.12 -6.34 -11.86
CA ALA A 174 -7.74 -6.74 -13.20
C ALA A 174 -7.96 -5.62 -14.23
N ARG A 175 -9.05 -4.83 -14.10
CA ARG A 175 -9.30 -3.66 -14.94
C ARG A 175 -8.28 -2.54 -14.68
N LEU A 176 -7.99 -2.25 -13.42
CA LEU A 176 -6.93 -1.30 -13.03
C LEU A 176 -5.56 -1.73 -13.58
N SER A 177 -5.27 -3.03 -13.54
CA SER A 177 -4.01 -3.58 -14.07
C SER A 177 -3.86 -3.37 -15.58
N LYS A 178 -4.96 -3.34 -16.34
CA LYS A 178 -4.93 -3.06 -17.79
C LYS A 178 -4.66 -1.59 -18.10
N ILE A 179 -4.99 -0.69 -17.18
CA ILE A 179 -4.75 0.76 -17.30
C ILE A 179 -3.32 1.10 -16.84
N ALA A 180 -2.84 0.40 -15.82
CA ALA A 180 -1.52 0.63 -15.25
C ALA A 180 -0.41 0.26 -16.24
N VAL A 181 0.67 1.04 -16.21
CA VAL A 181 1.93 0.70 -16.86
C VAL A 181 2.84 -0.02 -15.86
N VAL A 182 3.63 -0.98 -16.34
CA VAL A 182 4.56 -1.78 -15.54
C VAL A 182 5.97 -1.75 -16.15
N GLY A 183 6.98 -2.23 -15.42
CA GLY A 183 8.34 -2.35 -15.93
C GLY A 183 9.00 -1.00 -16.27
N ALA A 184 9.65 -0.89 -17.43
CA ALA A 184 10.39 0.32 -17.81
C ALA A 184 9.52 1.60 -17.86
N PRO A 185 8.30 1.60 -18.42
CA PRO A 185 7.38 2.73 -18.31
C PRO A 185 7.10 3.18 -16.87
N ALA A 186 6.79 2.25 -15.96
CA ALA A 186 6.55 2.57 -14.54
C ALA A 186 7.78 3.19 -13.89
N ARG A 187 8.97 2.61 -14.14
CA ARG A 187 10.24 3.13 -13.61
C ARG A 187 10.56 4.54 -14.11
N ARG A 188 10.18 4.89 -15.35
CA ARG A 188 10.33 6.27 -15.86
C ARG A 188 9.46 7.27 -15.11
N LEU A 189 8.22 6.91 -14.76
CA LEU A 189 7.35 7.78 -13.97
C LEU A 189 7.93 8.00 -12.55
N ILE A 190 8.47 6.94 -11.94
CA ILE A 190 9.14 7.02 -10.63
C ILE A 190 10.40 7.89 -10.71
N ALA A 191 11.24 7.68 -11.72
CA ALA A 191 12.45 8.49 -11.94
C ALA A 191 12.11 9.97 -12.17
N SER A 192 11.09 10.27 -12.98
CA SER A 192 10.62 11.64 -13.19
C SER A 192 10.11 12.29 -11.90
N ALA A 193 9.41 11.54 -11.05
CA ALA A 193 8.98 12.05 -9.74
C ALA A 193 10.18 12.32 -8.82
N LEU A 194 11.22 11.48 -8.88
CA LEU A 194 12.45 11.65 -8.10
C LEU A 194 13.28 12.86 -8.57
N GLU A 195 13.41 13.06 -9.88
CA GLU A 195 14.09 14.23 -10.46
C GLU A 195 13.39 15.54 -10.07
N ALA A 196 12.06 15.54 -9.97
CA ALA A 196 11.29 16.72 -9.58
C ALA A 196 11.42 17.12 -8.10
N LEU A 197 12.09 16.31 -7.28
CA LEU A 197 12.40 16.62 -5.88
C LEU A 197 13.73 17.38 -5.71
N GLN A 198 14.55 17.45 -6.77
CA GLN A 198 15.85 18.13 -6.81
C GLN A 198 15.67 19.59 -7.25
#